data_AF-A0A938BTF1-F1
#
_entry.id   AF-A0A938BTF1-F1
#
_cell.length_a   1.000
_cell.length_b   1.000
_cell.length_c   1.000
_cell.angle_alpha   90.00
_cell.angle_beta   90.00
_cell.angle_gamma   90.00
#
_symmetry.space_group_name_H-M   'P 1'
#
loop_
_entity.id
_entity.type
_entity.pdbx_description
1 polymer ?
#
loop_
_entity_poly.entity_id
_entity_poly.type
_entity_poly.pdbx_seq_one_letter_code
_entity_poly.pdbx_strand_id
1 'polypeptide(L)'
;MQPASNWLSDSSLLTKEVGVRLRLLREQAGLSQEAVAVMLGLEPTTGKAQVSKIETGHYRYGPGLVRLLDFLRACGCGVDAVLDILDRHTSRETVVEERATADVLKAIETLPPKSGRRAFYYHVGLSHKAELRLANSAAARERVRRALARAGAESRELRLKREFNYLLNKMHIGWADPSGIGLRSYGRKVFATLRRLRKARPDRRQRALDRLDEWPVRMGLDPTQARRVKQAMMKLFERMVRSGSVD
;
A
#
# COMPACT_ATOMS: atom_id res chain seq x y z
N MET A 1 13.31 -6.54 20.96
CA MET A 1 13.94 -7.73 20.32
C MET A 1 13.98 -7.50 18.82
N GLN A 2 15.17 -7.55 18.23
CA GLN A 2 15.47 -6.99 16.91
C GLN A 2 15.18 -7.99 15.76
N PRO A 3 14.47 -7.58 14.68
CA PRO A 3 14.44 -8.29 13.42
C PRO A 3 15.65 -7.84 12.56
N ALA A 4 16.86 -8.22 12.96
CA ALA A 4 18.09 -7.99 12.18
C ALA A 4 18.43 -9.14 11.22
N SER A 5 17.67 -10.25 11.28
CA SER A 5 18.01 -11.50 10.61
C SER A 5 17.82 -11.48 9.08
N ASN A 6 16.79 -10.80 8.55
CA ASN A 6 16.45 -10.89 7.12
C ASN A 6 17.33 -10.04 6.17
N TRP A 7 18.00 -9.00 6.68
CA TRP A 7 18.81 -8.11 5.83
C TRP A 7 20.16 -8.74 5.43
N LEU A 8 20.71 -9.57 6.32
CA LEU A 8 21.99 -10.26 6.07
C LEU A 8 21.82 -11.37 5.03
N SER A 9 20.66 -12.02 4.96
CA SER A 9 20.37 -13.04 3.95
C SER A 9 20.34 -12.46 2.54
N ASP A 10 19.73 -11.28 2.33
CA ASP A 10 19.62 -10.68 1.00
C ASP A 10 20.94 -10.07 0.51
N SER A 11 21.71 -9.44 1.41
CA SER A 11 23.05 -8.95 1.08
C SER A 11 23.98 -10.10 0.65
N SER A 12 23.85 -11.28 1.27
CA SER A 12 24.63 -12.47 0.89
C SER A 12 24.26 -13.04 -0.48
N LEU A 13 23.02 -12.82 -0.94
CA LEU A 13 22.59 -13.26 -2.27
C LEU A 13 23.17 -12.35 -3.35
N LEU A 14 23.13 -11.02 -3.13
CA LEU A 14 23.76 -10.06 -4.04
C LEU A 14 25.25 -10.35 -4.24
N THR A 15 25.99 -10.54 -3.14
CA THR A 15 27.44 -10.77 -3.24
C THR A 15 27.77 -12.05 -3.97
N LYS A 16 26.95 -13.10 -3.84
CA LYS A 16 27.10 -14.35 -4.58
C LYS A 16 26.80 -14.18 -6.07
N GLU A 17 25.70 -13.52 -6.42
CA GLU A 17 25.35 -13.27 -7.84
C GLU A 17 26.42 -12.43 -8.54
N VAL A 18 26.88 -11.36 -7.88
CA VAL A 18 27.99 -10.54 -8.39
C VAL A 18 29.27 -11.36 -8.51
N GLY A 19 29.64 -12.15 -7.49
CA GLY A 19 30.83 -13.00 -7.53
C GLY A 19 30.83 -13.99 -8.70
N VAL A 20 29.71 -14.67 -8.92
CA VAL A 20 29.55 -15.59 -10.06
C VAL A 20 29.69 -14.85 -11.39
N ARG A 21 29.10 -13.65 -11.53
CA ARG A 21 29.25 -12.84 -12.74
C ARG A 21 30.72 -12.42 -12.96
N LEU A 22 31.42 -11.98 -11.91
CA LEU A 22 32.84 -11.62 -12.00
C LEU A 22 33.72 -12.80 -12.43
N ARG A 23 33.45 -14.00 -11.91
CA ARG A 23 34.14 -15.22 -12.35
C ARG A 23 33.96 -15.46 -13.85
N LEU A 24 32.73 -15.35 -14.35
CA LEU A 24 32.45 -15.55 -15.78
C LEU A 24 33.18 -14.51 -16.64
N LEU A 25 33.20 -13.25 -16.22
CA LEU A 25 33.92 -12.18 -16.93
C LEU A 25 35.44 -12.44 -16.96
N ARG A 26 36.01 -12.90 -15.83
CA ARG A 26 37.43 -13.31 -15.79
C ARG A 26 37.71 -14.45 -16.77
N GLU A 27 36.87 -15.50 -16.75
CA GLU A 27 37.04 -16.67 -17.62
C GLU A 27 36.91 -16.29 -19.11
N GLN A 28 35.99 -15.39 -19.45
CA GLN A 28 35.83 -14.84 -20.80
C GLN A 28 37.04 -14.02 -21.26
N ALA A 29 37.68 -13.29 -20.33
CA ALA A 29 38.93 -12.57 -20.59
C ALA A 29 40.17 -13.49 -20.66
N GLY A 30 40.02 -14.80 -20.42
CA GLY A 30 41.12 -15.76 -20.44
C GLY A 30 42.12 -15.60 -19.29
N LEU A 31 41.72 -14.94 -18.20
CA LEU A 31 42.60 -14.63 -17.07
C LEU A 31 42.52 -15.72 -16.00
N SER A 32 43.66 -16.08 -15.39
CA SER A 32 43.67 -16.88 -14.17
C SER A 32 43.36 -16.02 -12.94
N GLN A 33 43.01 -16.65 -11.81
CA GLN A 33 42.80 -15.92 -10.55
C GLN A 33 44.10 -15.23 -10.08
N GLU A 34 45.27 -15.85 -10.33
CA GLU A 34 46.57 -15.26 -10.05
C GLU A 34 46.83 -14.01 -10.91
N ALA A 35 46.50 -14.06 -12.20
CA ALA A 35 46.68 -12.93 -13.10
C ALA A 35 45.85 -11.71 -12.66
N VAL A 36 44.58 -11.93 -12.31
CA VAL A 36 43.72 -10.87 -11.75
C VAL A 36 44.29 -10.36 -10.43
N ALA A 37 44.78 -11.24 -9.54
CA ALA A 37 45.36 -10.82 -8.27
C ALA A 37 46.57 -9.87 -8.47
N VAL A 38 47.44 -10.18 -9.44
CA VAL A 38 48.57 -9.31 -9.80
C VAL A 38 48.08 -7.97 -10.36
N MET A 39 47.09 -7.97 -11.25
CA MET A 39 46.50 -6.72 -11.80
C MET A 39 45.85 -5.85 -10.72
N LEU A 40 45.31 -6.46 -9.67
CA LEU A 40 44.74 -5.77 -8.51
C LEU A 40 45.81 -5.30 -7.50
N GLY A 41 47.09 -5.53 -7.75
CA GLY A 41 48.17 -5.19 -6.83
C GLY A 41 48.14 -5.99 -5.53
N LEU A 42 47.55 -7.19 -5.55
CA LEU A 42 47.48 -8.07 -4.38
C LEU A 42 48.78 -8.86 -4.21
N GLU A 43 49.10 -9.18 -2.96
CA GLU A 43 50.29 -9.95 -2.62
C GLU A 43 50.25 -11.36 -3.26
N PRO A 44 51.36 -11.88 -3.81
CA PRO A 44 51.37 -13.15 -4.56
C PRO A 44 50.85 -14.37 -3.78
N THR A 45 51.11 -14.41 -2.48
CA THR A 45 50.77 -15.53 -1.59
C THR A 45 49.29 -15.56 -1.19
N THR A 46 48.66 -14.39 -1.05
CA THR A 46 47.27 -14.28 -0.55
C THR A 46 46.27 -13.78 -1.60
N GLY A 47 46.75 -13.18 -2.69
CA GLY A 47 45.95 -12.54 -3.71
C GLY A 47 44.97 -13.48 -4.41
N LYS A 48 45.42 -14.70 -4.78
CA LYS A 48 44.56 -15.73 -5.36
C LYS A 48 43.37 -16.07 -4.46
N ALA A 49 43.62 -16.25 -3.17
CA ALA A 49 42.57 -16.58 -2.20
C ALA A 49 41.58 -15.41 -2.03
N GLN A 50 42.06 -14.16 -2.13
CA GLN A 50 41.17 -12.99 -2.13
C GLN A 50 40.29 -12.93 -3.39
N VAL A 51 40.85 -13.17 -4.57
CA VAL A 51 40.09 -13.25 -5.84
C VAL A 51 39.03 -14.35 -5.75
N SER A 52 39.40 -15.54 -5.25
CA SER A 52 38.45 -16.63 -5.02
C SER A 52 37.31 -16.26 -4.06
N LYS A 53 37.60 -15.52 -2.97
CA LYS A 53 36.56 -15.00 -2.06
C LYS A 53 35.62 -13.98 -2.74
N ILE A 54 36.14 -13.15 -3.65
CA ILE A 54 35.33 -12.22 -4.44
C ILE A 54 34.38 -13.02 -5.35
N GLU A 55 34.91 -13.99 -6.10
CA GLU A 55 34.15 -14.81 -7.05
C GLU A 55 33.10 -15.70 -6.39
N THR A 56 33.33 -16.13 -5.16
CA THR A 56 32.37 -16.93 -4.38
C THR A 56 31.39 -16.09 -3.57
N GLY A 57 31.53 -14.76 -3.59
CA GLY A 57 30.72 -13.85 -2.78
C GLY A 57 30.93 -14.01 -1.27
N HIS A 58 32.02 -14.65 -0.84
CA HIS A 58 32.34 -14.94 0.57
C HIS A 58 33.02 -13.75 1.27
N TYR A 59 32.43 -12.56 1.10
CA TYR A 59 32.78 -11.36 1.85
C TYR A 59 31.64 -11.01 2.79
N ARG A 60 31.95 -10.82 4.08
CA ARG A 60 30.95 -10.45 5.11
C ARG A 60 30.17 -9.18 4.76
N TYR A 61 30.79 -8.26 3.99
CA TYR A 61 30.21 -6.98 3.59
C TYR A 61 30.31 -6.74 2.07
N GLY A 62 30.53 -7.79 1.28
CA GLY A 62 30.84 -7.69 -0.15
C GLY A 62 32.23 -7.09 -0.44
N PRO A 63 32.71 -7.18 -1.70
CA PRO A 63 33.84 -6.37 -2.14
C PRO A 63 33.41 -4.90 -2.11
N GLY A 64 34.23 -4.03 -1.52
CA GLY A 64 33.99 -2.58 -1.61
C GLY A 64 33.93 -2.14 -3.07
N LEU A 65 33.16 -1.08 -3.37
CA LEU A 65 32.92 -0.61 -4.74
C LEU A 65 34.22 -0.44 -5.54
N VAL A 66 35.26 0.11 -4.92
CA VAL A 66 36.59 0.28 -5.55
C VAL A 66 37.14 -1.07 -6.05
N ARG A 67 37.13 -2.11 -5.21
CA ARG A 67 37.61 -3.45 -5.60
C ARG A 67 36.77 -4.07 -6.71
N LEU A 68 35.45 -3.83 -6.71
CA LEU A 68 34.57 -4.28 -7.79
C LEU A 68 34.97 -3.63 -9.12
N LEU A 69 35.20 -2.32 -9.12
CA LEU A 69 35.60 -1.56 -10.31
C LEU A 69 36.99 -1.97 -10.81
N ASP A 70 37.95 -2.16 -9.90
CA ASP A 70 39.30 -2.62 -10.25
C ASP A 70 39.27 -4.04 -10.85
N PHE A 71 38.40 -4.92 -10.34
CA PHE A 71 38.22 -6.27 -10.88
C PHE A 71 37.65 -6.21 -12.31
N LEU A 72 36.61 -5.41 -12.53
CA LEU A 72 36.02 -5.22 -13.85
C LEU A 72 37.05 -4.64 -14.83
N ARG A 73 37.84 -3.64 -14.38
CA ARG A 73 38.94 -3.07 -15.16
C ARG A 73 40.01 -4.12 -15.50
N ALA A 74 40.38 -4.98 -14.57
CA ALA A 74 41.33 -6.07 -14.80
C ALA A 74 40.79 -7.07 -15.86
N CYS A 75 39.48 -7.27 -15.93
CA CYS A 75 38.83 -8.12 -16.95
C CYS A 75 38.53 -7.36 -18.26
N GLY A 76 38.85 -6.07 -18.36
CA GLY A 76 38.52 -5.26 -19.54
C GLY A 76 37.02 -4.96 -19.71
N CYS A 77 36.24 -5.01 -18.63
CA CYS A 77 34.80 -4.77 -18.64
C CYS A 77 34.42 -3.45 -17.96
N GLY A 78 33.27 -2.87 -18.36
CA GLY A 78 32.64 -1.74 -17.68
C GLY A 78 31.66 -2.19 -16.59
N VAL A 79 31.06 -1.21 -15.91
CA VAL A 79 30.04 -1.44 -14.84
C VAL A 79 28.75 -2.02 -15.40
N ASP A 80 28.48 -1.79 -16.68
CA ASP A 80 27.37 -2.36 -17.44
C ASP A 80 27.32 -3.90 -17.36
N ALA A 81 28.47 -4.56 -17.23
CA ALA A 81 28.58 -6.01 -17.12
C ALA A 81 27.96 -6.62 -15.84
N VAL A 82 27.69 -5.79 -14.82
CA VAL A 82 27.04 -6.20 -13.56
C VAL A 82 25.79 -5.38 -13.23
N LEU A 83 25.45 -4.39 -14.07
CA LEU A 83 24.36 -3.44 -13.79
C LEU A 83 23.02 -4.15 -13.64
N ASP A 84 22.74 -5.17 -14.45
CA ASP A 84 21.49 -5.94 -14.40
C ASP A 84 21.24 -6.59 -13.03
N ILE A 85 22.32 -7.02 -12.36
CA ILE A 85 22.26 -7.62 -11.02
C ILE A 85 21.99 -6.53 -9.97
N LEU A 86 22.69 -5.40 -10.08
CA LEU A 86 22.52 -4.26 -9.18
C LEU A 86 21.12 -3.66 -9.33
N ASP A 87 20.63 -3.49 -10.56
CA ASP A 87 19.31 -2.98 -10.88
C ASP A 87 18.25 -3.90 -10.29
N ARG A 88 18.33 -5.22 -10.51
CA ARG A 88 17.40 -6.19 -9.93
C ARG A 88 17.35 -6.13 -8.40
N HIS A 89 18.50 -5.89 -7.75
CA HIS A 89 18.58 -5.86 -6.30
C HIS A 89 18.10 -4.52 -5.73
N THR A 90 18.36 -3.41 -6.43
CA THR A 90 17.95 -2.06 -6.04
C THR A 90 16.50 -1.74 -6.43
N SER A 91 15.94 -2.46 -7.41
CA SER A 91 14.53 -2.35 -7.81
C SER A 91 13.57 -3.10 -6.88
N ARG A 92 14.08 -3.85 -5.89
CA ARG A 92 13.23 -4.52 -4.88
C ARG A 92 12.59 -3.47 -3.99
N GLU A 93 11.31 -3.70 -3.64
CA GLU A 93 10.64 -2.92 -2.61
C GLU A 93 11.49 -2.94 -1.34
N THR A 94 11.70 -1.76 -0.72
CA THR A 94 12.43 -1.74 0.56
C THR A 94 11.69 -2.61 1.58
N VAL A 95 12.38 -3.20 2.56
CA VAL A 95 11.74 -3.99 3.64
C VAL A 95 10.62 -3.21 4.35
N VAL A 96 10.68 -1.88 4.34
CA VAL A 96 9.63 -1.00 4.87
C VAL A 96 8.38 -1.02 3.99
N GLU A 97 8.54 -1.00 2.67
CA GLU A 97 7.45 -1.14 1.69
C GLU A 97 6.82 -2.54 1.75
N GLU A 98 7.63 -3.60 1.81
CA GLU A 98 7.12 -4.97 1.92
C GLU A 98 6.26 -5.16 3.17
N ARG A 99 6.73 -4.65 4.32
CA ARG A 99 5.95 -4.66 5.57
C ARG A 99 4.67 -3.84 5.46
N ALA A 100 4.75 -2.67 4.82
CA ALA A 100 3.58 -1.83 4.59
C ALA A 100 2.53 -2.54 3.71
N THR A 101 2.98 -3.18 2.63
CA THR A 101 2.14 -4.00 1.75
C THR A 101 1.51 -5.16 2.51
N ALA A 102 2.28 -5.89 3.32
CA ALA A 102 1.77 -6.99 4.14
C ALA A 102 0.73 -6.54 5.18
N ASP A 103 0.96 -5.41 5.85
CA ASP A 103 0.00 -4.83 6.80
C ASP A 103 -1.33 -4.45 6.12
N VAL A 104 -1.24 -3.88 4.91
CA VAL A 104 -2.42 -3.53 4.10
C VAL A 104 -3.16 -4.79 3.67
N LEU A 105 -2.46 -5.82 3.18
CA LEU A 105 -3.05 -7.10 2.77
C LEU A 105 -3.80 -7.75 3.93
N LYS A 106 -3.15 -7.88 5.09
CA LYS A 106 -3.76 -8.43 6.31
C LYS A 106 -5.03 -7.68 6.72
N ALA A 107 -5.02 -6.35 6.62
CA ALA A 107 -6.19 -5.56 6.98
C ALA A 107 -7.36 -5.68 6.01
N ILE A 108 -7.10 -5.93 4.73
CA ILE A 108 -8.16 -6.07 3.72
C ILE A 108 -8.71 -7.49 3.60
N GLU A 109 -8.09 -8.51 4.22
CA GLU A 109 -8.58 -9.91 4.21
C GLU A 109 -10.02 -10.04 4.69
N THR A 110 -10.43 -9.21 5.65
CA THR A 110 -11.80 -9.23 6.21
C THR A 110 -12.82 -8.48 5.34
N LEU A 111 -12.39 -7.79 4.28
CA LEU A 111 -13.25 -7.01 3.41
C LEU A 111 -13.76 -7.82 2.23
N PRO A 112 -14.95 -7.49 1.69
CA PRO A 112 -15.37 -8.05 0.40
C PRO A 112 -14.34 -7.74 -0.70
N PRO A 113 -14.11 -8.67 -1.66
CA PRO A 113 -13.03 -8.55 -2.64
C PRO A 113 -12.98 -7.22 -3.38
N LYS A 114 -14.15 -6.67 -3.77
CA LYS A 114 -14.24 -5.38 -4.46
C LYS A 114 -13.74 -4.22 -3.59
N SER A 115 -14.04 -4.22 -2.30
CA SER A 115 -13.60 -3.18 -1.37
C SER A 115 -12.14 -3.35 -0.97
N GLY A 116 -11.69 -4.60 -0.76
CA GLY A 116 -10.27 -4.91 -0.51
C GLY A 116 -9.38 -4.44 -1.67
N ARG A 117 -9.76 -4.76 -2.93
CA ARG A 117 -9.05 -4.27 -4.12
C ARG A 117 -8.97 -2.74 -4.17
N ARG A 118 -10.05 -2.01 -3.86
CA ARG A 118 -10.01 -0.53 -3.85
C ARG A 118 -9.06 0.02 -2.80
N ALA A 119 -9.02 -0.55 -1.60
CA ALA A 119 -8.10 -0.13 -0.55
C ALA A 119 -6.64 -0.45 -0.92
N PHE A 120 -6.39 -1.62 -1.52
CA PHE A 120 -5.08 -1.99 -2.04
C PHE A 120 -4.60 -1.06 -3.15
N TYR A 121 -5.42 -0.80 -4.18
CA TYR A 121 -5.05 0.13 -5.25
C TYR A 121 -4.83 1.56 -4.76
N TYR A 122 -5.52 1.96 -3.69
CA TYR A 122 -5.27 3.24 -3.05
C TYR A 122 -3.87 3.28 -2.39
N HIS A 123 -3.44 2.19 -1.74
CA HIS A 123 -2.08 2.06 -1.22
C HIS A 123 -1.02 2.11 -2.33
N VAL A 124 -1.19 1.31 -3.39
CA VAL A 124 -0.29 1.29 -4.56
C VAL A 124 -0.19 2.68 -5.21
N GLY A 125 -1.34 3.33 -5.43
CA GLY A 125 -1.38 4.68 -6.00
C GLY A 125 -0.75 5.75 -5.11
N LEU A 126 -0.73 5.55 -3.78
CA LEU A 126 0.03 6.39 -2.87
C LEU A 126 1.53 6.08 -2.88
N SER A 127 1.92 4.82 -3.15
CA SER A 127 3.32 4.41 -3.30
C SER A 127 4.01 5.12 -4.45
N HIS A 128 3.43 5.08 -5.65
CA HIS A 128 3.97 5.78 -6.81
C HIS A 128 4.10 7.29 -6.60
N LYS A 129 3.22 7.90 -5.81
CA LYS A 129 3.31 9.33 -5.46
C LYS A 129 4.39 9.63 -4.41
N ALA A 130 4.74 8.64 -3.58
CA ALA A 130 5.74 8.75 -2.52
C ALA A 130 7.16 8.47 -3.03
N GLU A 131 7.33 7.60 -4.04
CA GLU A 131 8.61 7.40 -4.74
C GLU A 131 9.15 8.71 -5.31
N LEU A 132 8.26 9.60 -5.76
CA LEU A 132 8.60 10.96 -6.20
C LEU A 132 9.03 11.91 -5.06
N ARG A 133 8.87 11.52 -3.80
CA ARG A 133 9.08 12.37 -2.61
C ARG A 133 9.77 11.57 -1.49
N LEU A 134 11.00 11.11 -1.74
CA LEU A 134 11.90 10.46 -0.76
C LEU A 134 11.23 9.41 0.14
N ALA A 135 11.38 8.14 -0.23
CA ALA A 135 10.91 6.98 0.54
C ALA A 135 11.53 6.97 1.95
N ASN A 136 10.77 7.44 2.94
CA ASN A 136 11.14 7.36 4.35
C ASN A 136 10.10 6.55 5.15
N SER A 137 10.54 5.98 6.27
CA SER A 137 9.70 5.08 7.09
C SER A 137 8.47 5.75 7.70
N ALA A 138 8.44 7.08 7.79
CA ALA A 138 7.28 7.84 8.23
C ALA A 138 6.20 7.91 7.14
N ALA A 139 6.62 8.15 5.88
CA ALA A 139 5.73 8.17 4.73
C ALA A 139 5.06 6.81 4.51
N ALA A 140 5.80 5.71 4.69
CA ALA A 140 5.24 4.36 4.60
C ALA A 140 4.17 4.10 5.67
N ARG A 141 4.48 4.40 6.94
CA ARG A 141 3.51 4.28 8.05
C ARG A 141 2.24 5.11 7.81
N GLU A 142 2.38 6.34 7.31
CA GLU A 142 1.25 7.19 6.99
C GLU A 142 0.41 6.63 5.84
N ARG A 143 1.02 6.04 4.81
CA ARG A 143 0.29 5.37 3.71
C ARG A 143 -0.50 4.17 4.20
N VAL A 144 0.10 3.32 5.04
CA VAL A 144 -0.60 2.20 5.70
C VAL A 144 -1.78 2.74 6.49
N ARG A 145 -1.57 3.74 7.35
CA ARG A 145 -2.64 4.37 8.15
C ARG A 145 -3.80 4.87 7.28
N ARG A 146 -3.50 5.51 6.14
CA ARG A 146 -4.53 5.99 5.20
C ARG A 146 -5.27 4.84 4.49
N ALA A 147 -4.57 3.78 4.10
CA ALA A 147 -5.17 2.60 3.50
C ALA A 147 -6.09 1.88 4.50
N LEU A 148 -5.66 1.72 5.75
CA LEU A 148 -6.48 1.19 6.85
C LEU A 148 -7.71 2.06 7.12
N ALA A 149 -7.54 3.38 7.16
CA ALA A 149 -8.66 4.31 7.31
C ALA A 149 -9.67 4.18 6.16
N ARG A 150 -9.19 3.96 4.91
CA ARG A 150 -10.03 3.72 3.75
C ARG A 150 -10.76 2.38 3.84
N ALA A 151 -10.08 1.31 4.21
CA ALA A 151 -10.65 -0.01 4.47
C ALA A 151 -11.79 0.08 5.50
N GLY A 152 -11.55 0.75 6.63
CA GLY A 152 -12.58 1.00 7.65
C GLY A 152 -13.75 1.84 7.12
N ALA A 153 -13.49 2.84 6.28
CA ALA A 153 -14.55 3.63 5.64
C ALA A 153 -15.43 2.78 4.69
N GLU A 154 -14.82 1.92 3.87
CA GLU A 154 -15.56 1.02 2.96
C GLU A 154 -16.41 0.00 3.73
N SER A 155 -15.86 -0.60 4.81
CA SER A 155 -16.61 -1.53 5.67
C SER A 155 -17.84 -0.86 6.31
N ARG A 156 -17.66 0.36 6.83
CA ARG A 156 -18.77 1.16 7.38
C ARG A 156 -19.80 1.51 6.32
N GLU A 157 -19.38 1.88 5.11
CA GLU A 157 -20.29 2.17 4.00
C GLU A 157 -21.11 0.94 3.59
N LEU A 158 -20.48 -0.24 3.53
CA LEU A 158 -21.16 -1.49 3.24
C LEU A 158 -22.20 -1.83 4.31
N ARG A 159 -21.84 -1.70 5.59
CA ARG A 159 -22.77 -1.92 6.70
C ARG A 159 -23.95 -0.96 6.62
N LEU A 160 -23.69 0.33 6.40
CA LEU A 160 -24.74 1.33 6.21
C LEU A 160 -25.66 0.99 5.04
N LYS A 161 -25.10 0.58 3.90
CA LYS A 161 -25.87 0.16 2.73
C LYS A 161 -26.78 -1.03 3.06
N ARG A 162 -26.27 -2.04 3.78
CA ARG A 162 -27.06 -3.21 4.19
C ARG A 162 -28.23 -2.81 5.09
N GLU A 163 -27.96 -2.06 6.16
CA GLU A 163 -28.97 -1.58 7.11
C GLU A 163 -30.01 -0.69 6.41
N PHE A 164 -29.56 0.20 5.53
CA PHE A 164 -30.45 1.09 4.81
C PHE A 164 -31.35 0.33 3.82
N ASN A 165 -30.79 -0.63 3.09
CA ASN A 165 -31.58 -1.47 2.19
C ASN A 165 -32.61 -2.32 2.97
N TYR A 166 -32.23 -2.84 4.13
CA TYR A 166 -33.16 -3.54 5.02
C TYR A 166 -34.33 -2.64 5.44
N LEU A 167 -34.05 -1.38 5.82
CA LEU A 167 -35.10 -0.40 6.16
C LEU A 167 -36.02 -0.08 4.98
N LEU A 168 -35.47 0.11 3.78
CA LEU A 168 -36.27 0.40 2.58
C LEU A 168 -37.17 -0.78 2.21
N ASN A 169 -36.64 -2.01 2.26
CA ASN A 169 -37.42 -3.22 2.04
C ASN A 169 -38.56 -3.36 3.07
N LYS A 170 -38.29 -3.05 4.35
CA LYS A 170 -39.32 -3.03 5.41
C LYS A 170 -40.39 -1.96 5.19
N MET A 171 -40.07 -0.91 4.45
CA MET A 171 -41.04 0.11 4.03
C MET A 171 -41.74 -0.23 2.71
N HIS A 172 -41.50 -1.43 2.15
CA HIS A 172 -41.99 -1.87 0.83
C HIS A 172 -41.54 -0.96 -0.33
N ILE A 173 -40.42 -0.26 -0.18
CA ILE A 173 -39.81 0.53 -1.25
C ILE A 173 -38.87 -0.41 -2.02
N GLY A 174 -39.38 -1.00 -3.09
CA GLY A 174 -38.69 -2.00 -3.89
C GLY A 174 -37.53 -1.44 -4.72
N TRP A 175 -36.65 -2.33 -5.20
CA TRP A 175 -35.52 -1.95 -6.06
C TRP A 175 -35.94 -1.43 -7.44
N ALA A 176 -37.08 -1.92 -7.94
CA ALA A 176 -37.65 -1.58 -9.24
C ALA A 176 -38.51 -0.31 -9.23
N ASP A 177 -38.78 0.27 -8.05
CA ASP A 177 -39.54 1.52 -7.94
C ASP A 177 -38.67 2.70 -8.41
N PRO A 178 -39.08 3.44 -9.46
CA PRO A 178 -38.36 4.63 -9.92
C PRO A 178 -38.15 5.66 -8.80
N SER A 179 -39.13 5.81 -7.90
CA SER A 179 -39.02 6.68 -6.72
C SER A 179 -38.00 6.16 -5.71
N GLY A 180 -37.76 4.84 -5.69
CA GLY A 180 -36.80 4.18 -4.82
C GLY A 180 -35.35 4.61 -5.05
N ILE A 181 -34.95 5.00 -6.26
CA ILE A 181 -33.61 5.57 -6.53
C ILE A 181 -33.48 6.97 -5.89
N GLY A 182 -34.52 7.80 -6.03
CA GLY A 182 -34.59 9.13 -5.44
C GLY A 182 -34.58 9.09 -3.91
N LEU A 183 -35.41 8.23 -3.32
CA LEU A 183 -35.49 8.03 -1.87
C LEU A 183 -34.18 7.47 -1.30
N ARG A 184 -33.49 6.57 -2.03
CA ARG A 184 -32.14 6.11 -1.66
C ARG A 184 -31.13 7.24 -1.64
N SER A 185 -31.16 8.09 -2.65
CA SER A 185 -30.25 9.24 -2.76
C SER A 185 -30.54 10.26 -1.66
N TYR A 186 -31.81 10.49 -1.33
CA TYR A 186 -32.23 11.34 -0.22
C TYR A 186 -31.75 10.79 1.13
N GLY A 187 -31.96 9.50 1.42
CA GLY A 187 -31.49 8.88 2.66
C GLY A 187 -29.97 8.99 2.86
N ARG A 188 -29.18 8.86 1.77
CA ARG A 188 -27.73 9.11 1.80
C ARG A 188 -27.39 10.57 2.16
N LYS A 189 -28.13 11.55 1.62
CA LYS A 189 -27.95 12.98 1.94
C LYS A 189 -28.28 13.28 3.41
N VAL A 190 -29.35 12.67 3.94
CA VAL A 190 -29.72 12.76 5.35
C VAL A 190 -28.59 12.20 6.23
N PHE A 191 -28.12 10.98 5.96
CA PHE A 191 -27.03 10.37 6.73
C PHE A 191 -25.72 11.17 6.66
N ALA A 192 -25.34 11.63 5.48
CA ALA A 192 -24.14 12.45 5.29
C ALA A 192 -24.20 13.75 6.10
N THR A 193 -25.39 14.37 6.16
CA THR A 193 -25.63 15.59 6.94
C THR A 193 -25.58 15.31 8.45
N LEU A 194 -26.21 14.24 8.92
CA LEU A 194 -26.12 13.79 10.32
C LEU A 194 -24.67 13.52 10.74
N ARG A 195 -23.91 12.81 9.90
CA ARG A 195 -22.48 12.51 10.15
C ARG A 195 -21.65 13.78 10.25
N ARG A 196 -21.79 14.69 9.28
CA ARG A 196 -21.06 15.97 9.24
C ARG A 196 -21.38 16.86 10.45
N LEU A 197 -22.62 16.81 10.95
CA LEU A 197 -23.09 17.63 12.06
C LEU A 197 -23.21 16.85 13.37
N ARG A 198 -22.48 15.73 13.50
CA ARG A 198 -22.52 14.85 14.70
C ARG A 198 -22.15 15.60 15.99
N LYS A 199 -21.19 16.52 15.92
CA LYS A 199 -20.74 17.33 17.07
C LYS A 199 -21.39 18.72 17.14
N ALA A 200 -22.27 19.05 16.20
CA ALA A 200 -22.95 20.35 16.20
C ALA A 200 -24.10 20.38 17.20
N ARG A 201 -24.49 21.60 17.65
CA ARG A 201 -25.67 21.83 18.48
C ARG A 201 -26.94 21.26 17.82
N PRO A 202 -27.90 20.70 18.59
CA PRO A 202 -29.14 20.11 18.07
C PRO A 202 -29.88 21.01 17.07
N ASP A 203 -30.06 22.30 17.40
CA ASP A 203 -30.78 23.24 16.53
C ASP A 203 -30.12 23.41 15.16
N ARG A 204 -28.79 23.48 15.13
CA ARG A 204 -28.03 23.60 13.88
C ARG A 204 -28.18 22.35 13.02
N ARG A 205 -28.22 21.17 13.66
CA ARG A 205 -28.47 19.90 12.97
C ARG A 205 -29.89 19.86 12.41
N GLN A 206 -30.88 20.24 13.20
CA GLN A 206 -32.28 20.23 12.79
C GLN A 206 -32.51 21.17 11.59
N ARG A 207 -32.05 22.42 11.66
CA ARG A 207 -32.13 23.37 10.54
C ARG A 207 -31.50 22.84 9.25
N ALA A 208 -30.38 22.12 9.35
CA ALA A 208 -29.73 21.52 8.19
C ALA A 208 -30.53 20.34 7.60
N LEU A 209 -31.21 19.57 8.45
CA LEU A 209 -32.12 18.51 8.01
C LEU A 209 -33.41 19.07 7.42
N ASP A 210 -33.91 20.19 7.92
CA ASP A 210 -35.13 20.82 7.41
C ASP A 210 -34.91 21.38 6.00
N ARG A 211 -33.75 22.00 5.75
CA ARG A 211 -33.33 22.41 4.39
C ARG A 211 -33.24 21.24 3.40
N LEU A 212 -33.04 20.01 3.88
CA LEU A 212 -33.03 18.84 3.00
C LEU A 212 -34.45 18.43 2.57
N ASP A 213 -35.50 18.83 3.29
CA ASP A 213 -36.89 18.43 2.99
C ASP A 213 -37.43 19.06 1.70
N GLU A 214 -36.82 20.14 1.23
CA GLU A 214 -37.07 20.73 -0.09
C GLU A 214 -36.54 19.86 -1.24
N TRP A 215 -35.55 18.99 -0.97
CA TRP A 215 -34.91 18.19 -2.02
C TRP A 215 -35.85 17.12 -2.61
N PRO A 216 -36.56 16.28 -1.81
CA PRO A 216 -37.55 15.34 -2.32
C PRO A 216 -38.63 16.02 -3.17
N VAL A 217 -39.12 17.19 -2.74
CA VAL A 217 -40.17 17.94 -3.46
C VAL A 217 -39.68 18.36 -4.85
N ARG A 218 -38.47 18.92 -4.94
CA ARG A 218 -37.87 19.29 -6.24
C ARG A 218 -37.64 18.10 -7.16
N MET A 219 -37.47 16.91 -6.61
CA MET A 219 -37.25 15.68 -7.35
C MET A 219 -38.56 14.94 -7.67
N GLY A 220 -39.73 15.51 -7.32
CA GLY A 220 -41.04 14.89 -7.54
C GLY A 220 -41.29 13.63 -6.71
N LEU A 221 -40.60 13.47 -5.57
CA LEU A 221 -40.78 12.32 -4.67
C LEU A 221 -41.94 12.57 -3.71
N ASP A 222 -42.66 11.50 -3.35
CA ASP A 222 -43.71 11.58 -2.33
C ASP A 222 -43.14 12.12 -1.00
N PRO A 223 -43.61 13.29 -0.52
CA PRO A 223 -43.16 13.88 0.74
C PRO A 223 -43.37 12.97 1.94
N THR A 224 -44.40 12.12 1.92
CA THR A 224 -44.73 11.20 3.03
C THR A 224 -43.68 10.10 3.13
N GLN A 225 -43.37 9.43 2.02
CA GLN A 225 -42.28 8.46 1.94
C GLN A 225 -40.92 9.08 2.28
N ALA A 226 -40.63 10.28 1.76
CA ALA A 226 -39.39 10.98 2.09
C ALA A 226 -39.26 11.25 3.59
N ARG A 227 -40.32 11.74 4.25
CA ARG A 227 -40.35 11.95 5.70
C ARG A 227 -40.10 10.65 6.48
N ARG A 228 -40.72 9.53 6.06
CA ARG A 228 -40.48 8.20 6.65
C ARG A 228 -39.02 7.76 6.51
N VAL A 229 -38.43 7.95 5.33
CA VAL A 229 -37.00 7.67 5.09
C VAL A 229 -36.12 8.54 5.98
N LYS A 230 -36.36 9.85 6.09
CA LYS A 230 -35.62 10.76 6.99
C LYS A 230 -35.66 10.28 8.44
N GLN A 231 -36.85 9.98 8.96
CA GLN A 231 -37.03 9.48 10.33
C GLN A 231 -36.31 8.13 10.55
N ALA A 232 -36.43 7.19 9.62
CA ALA A 232 -35.75 5.91 9.68
C ALA A 232 -34.21 6.08 9.68
N MET A 233 -33.70 7.00 8.86
CA MET A 233 -32.28 7.33 8.80
C MET A 233 -31.75 8.00 10.06
N MET A 234 -32.54 8.87 10.69
CA MET A 234 -32.20 9.46 11.99
C MET A 234 -32.08 8.38 13.07
N LYS A 235 -33.07 7.48 13.17
CA LYS A 235 -33.04 6.35 14.11
C LYS A 235 -31.86 5.41 13.86
N LEU A 236 -31.58 5.10 12.58
CA LEU A 236 -30.42 4.29 12.21
C LEU A 236 -29.10 4.95 12.64
N PHE A 237 -28.96 6.25 12.37
CA PHE A 237 -27.78 7.01 12.74
C PHE A 237 -27.56 7.02 14.26
N GLU A 238 -28.60 7.28 15.05
CA GLU A 238 -28.52 7.24 16.52
C GLU A 238 -28.09 5.87 17.03
N ARG A 239 -28.68 4.79 16.50
CA ARG A 239 -28.30 3.42 16.85
C ARG A 239 -26.83 3.15 16.53
N MET A 240 -26.35 3.57 15.35
CA MET A 240 -24.95 3.40 14.97
C MET A 240 -24.00 4.27 15.80
N VAL A 241 -24.41 5.46 16.25
CA VAL A 241 -23.62 6.28 17.17
C VAL A 241 -23.49 5.59 18.52
N ARG A 242 -24.59 5.07 19.08
CA ARG A 242 -24.57 4.33 20.36
C ARG A 242 -23.69 3.08 20.30
N SER A 243 -23.65 2.39 19.17
CA SER A 243 -22.80 1.21 18.96
C SER A 243 -21.35 1.54 18.54
N GLY A 244 -20.91 2.79 18.62
CA GLY A 244 -19.56 3.22 18.21
C GLY A 244 -19.25 2.99 16.72
N SER A 245 -20.28 2.87 15.88
CA SER A 245 -20.15 2.50 14.47
C SER A 245 -20.17 3.72 13.52
N VAL A 246 -20.40 4.91 14.06
CA VAL A 246 -20.22 6.20 13.36
C VAL A 246 -19.06 6.92 14.03
N ASP A 247 -17.91 6.97 13.35
CA ASP A 247 -16.79 7.86 13.70
C ASP A 247 -16.75 9.09 12.80
#